data_AF-A0A484KJN3-F1
#
_entry.id   AF-A0A484KJN3-F1
#
_cell.length_a   1.000
_cell.length_b   1.000
_cell.length_c   1.000
_cell.angle_alpha   90.00
_cell.angle_beta   90.00
_cell.angle_gamma   90.00
#
_symmetry.space_group_name_H-M   'P 1'
#
loop_
_entity.id
_entity.type
_entity.pdbx_description
1 polymer ?
#
loop_
_entity_poly.entity_id
_entity_poly.type
_entity_poly.pdbx_seq_one_letter_code
_entity_poly.pdbx_strand_id
1 'polypeptide(L)'
;MEELWVKMTLKLKEMGEVCPETLEKLADDTPSRSAQLEEKLRRAEAHNRELQDLTGRQLDEVANLARMAGEADAEILRLKEENLKLMEDLELKEREFPGRAKQWVGENLEETARVITSTPETTMETFKFIYREAQGKEMITQIGSYGFMSGQKRDREATHAVLIERDPDFSAEAYGLAPIPEEEPEPPFPLQ
;
A
#
# COMPACT_ATOMS: atom_id res chain seq x y z
N MET A 1 13.10 -39.33 -68.19
CA MET A 1 11.68 -38.93 -68.35
C MET A 1 11.34 -38.75 -69.82
N GLU A 2 12.10 -37.95 -70.59
CA GLU A 2 11.88 -37.75 -72.03
C GLU A 2 11.85 -39.05 -72.86
N GLU A 3 12.76 -40.00 -72.60
CA GLU A 3 12.79 -41.28 -73.34
C GLU A 3 11.52 -42.12 -73.17
N LEU A 4 10.87 -42.07 -72.01
CA LEU A 4 9.63 -42.81 -71.76
C LEU A 4 8.44 -42.20 -72.50
N TRP A 5 8.41 -40.86 -72.60
CA TRP A 5 7.41 -40.15 -73.39
C TRP A 5 7.55 -40.49 -74.87
N VAL A 6 8.76 -40.40 -75.43
CA VAL A 6 9.03 -40.77 -76.82
C VAL A 6 8.58 -42.20 -77.13
N LYS A 7 8.88 -43.14 -76.22
CA LYS A 7 8.53 -44.56 -76.40
C LYS A 7 7.02 -44.82 -76.31
N MET A 8 6.30 -44.11 -75.45
CA MET A 8 4.84 -44.22 -75.34
C MET A 8 4.13 -43.62 -76.55
N THR A 9 4.60 -42.48 -77.06
CA THR A 9 4.06 -41.84 -78.27
C THR A 9 4.25 -42.73 -79.50
N LEU A 10 5.41 -43.39 -79.63
CA LEU A 10 5.65 -44.34 -80.71
C LEU A 10 4.69 -45.53 -80.65
N LYS A 11 4.45 -46.06 -79.44
CA LYS A 11 3.57 -47.21 -79.22
C LYS A 11 2.10 -46.88 -79.54
N LEU A 12 1.64 -45.69 -79.17
CA LEU A 12 0.29 -45.20 -79.48
C LEU A 12 0.10 -44.96 -80.99
N LYS A 13 1.15 -44.52 -81.68
CA LYS A 13 1.17 -44.37 -83.15
C LYS A 13 1.11 -45.72 -83.88
N GLU A 14 1.81 -46.74 -83.38
CA GLU A 14 1.77 -48.11 -83.93
C GLU A 14 0.41 -48.79 -83.75
N MET A 15 -0.33 -48.48 -82.68
CA MET A 15 -1.65 -49.07 -82.41
C MET A 15 -2.79 -48.44 -83.23
N GLY A 16 -2.54 -47.38 -84.00
CA GLY A 16 -3.56 -46.73 -84.84
C GLY A 16 -4.69 -46.03 -84.07
N GLU A 17 -4.60 -45.94 -82.74
CA GLU A 17 -5.63 -45.37 -81.87
C GLU A 17 -5.58 -43.83 -81.79
N VAL A 18 -4.59 -43.19 -82.44
CA VAL A 18 -4.41 -41.74 -82.36
C VAL A 18 -4.28 -41.14 -83.77
N CYS A 19 -5.24 -40.28 -84.13
CA CYS A 19 -5.24 -39.52 -85.38
C CYS A 19 -4.00 -38.60 -85.43
N PRO A 20 -3.29 -38.48 -86.57
CA PRO A 20 -2.15 -37.56 -86.70
C PRO A 20 -2.46 -36.13 -86.25
N GLU A 21 -3.68 -35.64 -86.51
CA GLU A 21 -4.15 -34.32 -86.10
C GLU A 21 -4.32 -34.16 -84.57
N THR A 22 -4.55 -35.26 -83.84
CA THR A 22 -4.57 -35.24 -82.37
C THR A 22 -3.17 -35.28 -81.76
N LEU A 23 -2.18 -35.87 -82.45
CA LEU A 23 -0.77 -35.82 -82.06
C LEU A 23 -0.13 -34.47 -82.39
N GLU A 24 -0.50 -33.87 -83.52
CA GLU A 24 -0.03 -32.55 -83.96
C GLU A 24 -0.61 -31.43 -83.08
N LYS A 25 -1.90 -31.49 -82.74
CA LYS A 25 -2.48 -30.58 -81.71
C LYS A 25 -1.83 -30.75 -80.33
N LEU A 26 -1.50 -31.97 -79.93
CA LEU A 26 -0.82 -32.21 -78.66
C LEU A 26 0.63 -31.68 -78.68
N ALA A 27 1.31 -31.73 -79.84
CA ALA A 27 2.66 -31.22 -80.07
C ALA A 27 2.73 -29.69 -80.24
N ASP A 28 1.70 -29.07 -80.82
CA ASP A 28 1.57 -27.61 -80.97
C ASP A 28 1.13 -26.93 -79.66
N ASP A 29 0.33 -27.60 -78.83
CA ASP A 29 -0.14 -27.07 -77.53
C ASP A 29 0.81 -27.35 -76.33
N THR A 30 1.86 -28.16 -76.51
CA THR A 30 2.75 -28.59 -75.41
C THR A 30 3.75 -27.55 -74.93
N PRO A 31 4.47 -26.80 -75.81
CA PRO A 31 5.51 -25.87 -75.36
C PRO A 31 4.94 -24.69 -74.57
N SER A 32 3.80 -24.15 -75.00
CA SER A 32 3.14 -22.99 -74.38
C SER A 32 2.53 -23.32 -73.00
N ARG A 33 1.90 -24.50 -72.87
CA ARG A 33 1.35 -25.00 -71.61
C ARG A 33 2.43 -25.42 -70.63
N SER A 34 3.53 -26.02 -71.11
CA SER A 34 4.70 -26.36 -70.27
C SER A 34 5.33 -25.10 -69.68
N ALA A 35 5.59 -24.08 -70.50
CA ALA A 35 6.13 -22.80 -70.03
C ALA A 35 5.21 -22.11 -69.00
N GLN A 36 3.89 -22.21 -69.19
CA GLN A 36 2.92 -21.67 -68.23
C GLN A 36 2.93 -22.43 -66.89
N LEU A 37 3.14 -23.74 -66.90
CA LEU A 37 3.24 -24.56 -65.69
C LEU A 37 4.55 -24.31 -64.95
N GLU A 38 5.67 -24.17 -65.65
CA GLU A 38 6.97 -23.81 -65.07
C GLU A 38 6.94 -22.45 -64.38
N GLU A 39 6.33 -21.45 -65.01
CA GLU A 39 6.18 -20.12 -64.40
C GLU A 39 5.28 -20.16 -63.16
N LYS A 40 4.19 -20.95 -63.18
CA LYS A 40 3.34 -21.16 -62.00
C LYS A 40 4.09 -21.87 -60.86
N LEU A 41 4.89 -22.88 -61.19
CA LEU A 41 5.73 -23.58 -60.23
C LEU A 41 6.75 -22.62 -59.61
N ARG A 42 7.43 -21.81 -60.43
CA ARG A 42 8.40 -20.81 -59.97
C ARG A 42 7.76 -19.80 -59.01
N ARG A 43 6.55 -19.32 -59.31
CA ARG A 43 5.80 -18.42 -58.41
C ARG A 43 5.40 -19.11 -57.11
N ALA A 44 4.94 -20.36 -57.19
CA ALA A 44 4.56 -21.13 -56.01
C ALA A 44 5.77 -21.40 -55.10
N GLU A 45 6.93 -21.71 -55.69
CA GLU A 45 8.19 -21.89 -54.95
C GLU A 45 8.66 -20.60 -54.29
N ALA A 46 8.60 -19.46 -54.98
CA ALA A 46 8.94 -18.16 -54.42
C ALA A 46 8.02 -17.79 -53.24
N HIS A 47 6.70 -17.95 -53.42
CA HIS A 47 5.73 -17.73 -52.36
C HIS A 47 5.94 -18.68 -51.16
N ASN A 48 6.29 -19.95 -51.41
CA ASN A 48 6.56 -20.90 -50.33
C ASN A 48 7.81 -20.51 -49.52
N ARG A 49 8.86 -19.97 -50.19
CA ARG A 49 10.02 -19.40 -49.48
C ARG A 49 9.63 -18.20 -48.62
N GLU A 50 8.82 -17.28 -49.15
CA GLU A 50 8.34 -16.12 -48.37
C GLU A 50 7.51 -16.56 -47.15
N LEU A 51 6.65 -17.58 -47.30
CA LEU A 51 5.90 -18.15 -46.18
C LEU A 51 6.81 -18.81 -45.14
N GLN A 52 7.87 -19.51 -45.57
CA GLN A 52 8.86 -20.09 -44.66
C GLN A 52 9.60 -19.00 -43.87
N ASP A 53 10.03 -17.93 -44.54
CA ASP A 53 10.71 -16.79 -43.89
C ASP A 53 9.77 -16.04 -42.93
N LEU A 54 8.50 -15.88 -43.29
CA LEU A 54 7.48 -15.29 -42.40
C LEU A 54 7.24 -16.19 -41.18
N THR A 55 7.11 -17.50 -41.39
CA THR A 55 6.93 -18.48 -40.30
C THR A 55 8.12 -18.46 -39.35
N GLY A 56 9.34 -18.40 -39.88
CA GLY A 56 10.56 -18.25 -39.07
C GLY A 56 10.52 -17.01 -38.19
N ARG A 57 10.20 -15.84 -38.76
CA ARG A 57 10.05 -14.58 -38.00
C ARG A 57 8.96 -14.66 -36.93
N GLN A 58 7.82 -15.27 -37.23
CA GLN A 58 6.73 -15.44 -36.26
C GLN A 58 7.13 -16.36 -35.10
N LEU A 59 7.89 -17.43 -35.36
CA LEU A 59 8.42 -18.30 -34.31
C LEU A 59 9.38 -17.55 -33.39
N ASP A 60 10.25 -16.71 -33.94
CA ASP A 60 11.16 -15.87 -33.16
C ASP A 60 10.40 -14.83 -32.31
N GLU A 61 9.36 -14.19 -32.86
CA GLU A 61 8.50 -13.27 -32.12
C GLU A 61 7.77 -13.96 -30.97
N VAL A 62 7.21 -15.15 -31.21
CA VAL A 62 6.56 -15.96 -30.16
C VAL A 62 7.55 -16.37 -29.08
N ALA A 63 8.76 -16.77 -29.44
CA ALA A 63 9.81 -17.10 -28.47
C ALA A 63 10.19 -15.88 -27.62
N ASN A 64 10.30 -14.69 -28.23
CA ASN A 64 10.58 -13.46 -27.52
C ASN A 64 9.43 -13.07 -26.56
N LEU A 65 8.18 -13.20 -26.99
CA LEU A 65 7.01 -12.96 -26.15
C LEU A 65 6.97 -13.93 -24.95
N ALA A 66 7.26 -15.21 -25.18
CA ALA A 66 7.32 -16.22 -24.12
C ALA A 66 8.40 -15.89 -23.08
N ARG A 67 9.59 -15.43 -23.52
CA ARG A 67 10.65 -14.97 -22.62
C ARG A 67 10.20 -13.77 -21.77
N MET A 68 9.61 -12.76 -22.40
CA MET A 68 9.14 -11.56 -21.68
C MET A 68 8.02 -11.89 -20.68
N ALA A 69 7.11 -12.80 -21.03
CA ALA A 69 6.07 -13.26 -20.11
C ALA A 69 6.68 -13.95 -18.88
N GLY A 70 7.69 -14.82 -19.07
CA GLY A 70 8.40 -15.46 -17.97
C GLY A 70 9.13 -14.46 -17.05
N GLU A 71 9.76 -13.43 -17.62
CA GLU A 71 10.39 -12.35 -16.86
C GLU A 71 9.36 -11.53 -16.06
N ALA A 72 8.21 -11.21 -16.67
CA ALA A 72 7.13 -10.51 -16.00
C ALA A 72 6.54 -11.33 -14.84
N ASP A 73 6.32 -12.63 -15.04
CA ASP A 73 5.82 -13.53 -13.99
C ASP A 73 6.79 -13.62 -12.80
N ALA A 74 8.10 -13.71 -13.07
CA ALA A 74 9.13 -13.70 -12.03
C ALA A 74 9.13 -12.39 -11.24
N GLU A 75 9.01 -11.25 -11.91
CA GLU A 75 8.94 -9.95 -11.24
C GLU A 75 7.64 -9.78 -10.44
N ILE A 76 6.51 -10.27 -10.94
CA ILE A 76 5.24 -10.30 -10.21
C ILE A 76 5.38 -11.11 -8.93
N LEU A 77 6.03 -12.27 -8.97
CA LEU A 77 6.27 -13.09 -7.79
C LEU A 77 7.17 -12.36 -6.78
N ARG A 78 8.26 -11.74 -7.24
CA ARG A 78 9.16 -10.94 -6.40
C ARG A 78 8.42 -9.80 -5.70
N LEU A 79 7.61 -9.05 -6.44
CA LEU A 79 6.82 -7.94 -5.90
C LEU A 79 5.74 -8.42 -4.93
N LYS A 80 5.13 -9.60 -5.14
CA LYS A 80 4.18 -10.16 -4.17
C LYS A 80 4.85 -10.51 -2.85
N GLU A 81 6.05 -11.10 -2.90
CA GLU A 81 6.83 -11.41 -1.70
C GLU A 81 7.27 -10.13 -0.96
N GLU A 82 7.76 -9.13 -1.68
CA GLU A 82 8.13 -7.83 -1.11
C GLU A 82 6.92 -7.13 -0.45
N ASN A 83 5.77 -7.12 -1.12
CA ASN A 83 4.54 -6.57 -0.55
C ASN A 83 4.09 -7.31 0.71
N LEU A 84 4.19 -8.65 0.73
CA LEU A 84 3.83 -9.43 1.91
C LEU A 84 4.70 -9.05 3.11
N LYS A 85 6.02 -8.96 2.90
CA LYS A 85 6.96 -8.53 3.93
C LYS A 85 6.68 -7.11 4.42
N LEU A 86 6.38 -6.19 3.52
CA LEU A 86 6.03 -4.81 3.89
C LEU A 86 4.74 -4.74 4.73
N MET A 87 3.74 -5.58 4.44
CA MET A 87 2.54 -5.69 5.27
C MET A 87 2.87 -6.23 6.67
N GLU A 88 3.65 -7.31 6.76
CA GLU A 88 4.06 -7.88 8.05
C GLU A 88 4.85 -6.87 8.91
N ASP A 89 5.78 -6.14 8.29
CA ASP A 89 6.55 -5.09 8.96
C ASP A 89 5.66 -3.93 9.43
N LEU A 90 4.64 -3.55 8.64
CA LEU A 90 3.68 -2.51 9.01
C LEU A 90 2.83 -2.96 10.19
N GLU A 91 2.27 -4.17 10.16
CA GLU A 91 1.46 -4.72 11.25
C GLU A 91 2.27 -4.82 12.55
N LEU A 92 3.52 -5.28 12.47
CA LEU A 92 4.43 -5.32 13.62
C LEU A 92 4.65 -3.91 14.18
N LYS A 93 4.92 -2.94 13.32
CA LYS A 93 5.16 -1.55 13.72
C LYS A 93 3.93 -0.94 14.40
N GLU A 94 2.74 -1.16 13.84
CA GLU A 94 1.47 -0.70 14.43
C GLU A 94 1.21 -1.32 15.79
N ARG A 95 1.49 -2.63 15.95
CA ARG A 95 1.36 -3.33 17.23
C ARG A 95 2.32 -2.80 18.29
N GLU A 96 3.55 -2.48 17.92
CA GLU A 96 4.59 -2.03 18.85
C GLU A 96 4.56 -0.53 19.15
N PHE A 97 3.99 0.27 18.25
CA PHE A 97 4.03 1.73 18.35
C PHE A 97 3.43 2.28 19.66
N PRO A 98 2.25 1.84 20.14
CA PRO A 98 1.69 2.34 21.40
C PRO A 98 2.59 2.06 22.60
N GLY A 99 3.21 0.88 22.64
CA GLY A 99 4.15 0.50 23.71
C GLY A 99 5.39 1.39 23.71
N ARG A 100 5.97 1.62 22.52
CA ARG A 100 7.11 2.53 22.35
C ARG A 100 6.77 3.99 22.68
N ALA A 101 5.59 4.46 22.27
CA ALA A 101 5.12 5.81 22.59
C ALA A 101 4.95 5.99 24.12
N LYS A 102 4.36 5.00 24.80
CA LYS A 102 4.23 5.01 26.26
C LYS A 102 5.59 5.04 26.95
N GLN A 103 6.53 4.18 26.52
CA GLN A 103 7.89 4.16 27.07
C GLN A 103 8.58 5.51 26.86
N TRP A 104 8.51 6.05 25.64
CA TRP A 104 9.13 7.33 25.31
C TRP A 104 8.60 8.47 26.17
N VAL A 105 7.27 8.57 26.38
CA VAL A 105 6.68 9.57 27.28
C VAL A 105 7.21 9.42 28.70
N GLY A 106 7.32 8.18 29.20
CA GLY A 106 7.86 7.91 30.54
C GLY A 106 9.33 8.29 30.71
N GLU A 107 10.14 8.16 29.65
CA GLU A 107 11.55 8.56 29.63
C GLU A 107 11.76 10.07 29.38
N ASN A 108 10.75 10.76 28.85
CA ASN A 108 10.84 12.17 28.41
C ASN A 108 9.75 13.03 29.04
N LEU A 109 9.55 12.91 30.35
CA LEU A 109 8.50 13.64 31.08
C LEU A 109 8.65 15.16 31.00
N GLU A 110 9.87 15.70 31.03
CA GLU A 110 10.10 17.15 30.91
C GLU A 110 9.65 17.70 29.55
N GLU A 111 10.00 17.00 28.47
CA GLU A 111 9.62 17.41 27.12
C GLU A 111 8.11 17.24 26.93
N THR A 112 7.55 16.14 27.44
CA THR A 112 6.10 15.93 27.47
C THR A 112 5.40 17.09 28.19
N ALA A 113 5.90 17.50 29.36
CA ALA A 113 5.37 18.63 30.11
C ALA A 113 5.41 19.92 29.29
N ARG A 114 6.54 20.23 28.62
CA ARG A 114 6.65 21.41 27.75
C ARG A 114 5.63 21.42 26.62
N VAL A 115 5.40 20.25 26.00
CA VAL A 115 4.43 20.11 24.91
C VAL A 115 3.01 20.33 25.43
N ILE A 116 2.61 19.66 26.52
CA ILE A 116 1.24 19.77 27.03
C ILE A 116 0.94 21.18 27.57
N THR A 117 1.94 21.90 28.09
CA THR A 117 1.78 23.28 28.58
C THR A 117 2.13 24.34 27.54
N SER A 118 2.30 23.98 26.27
CA SER A 118 2.74 24.91 25.22
C SER A 118 1.69 25.99 24.92
N THR A 119 0.41 25.62 24.90
CA THR A 119 -0.71 26.55 24.73
C THR A 119 -1.85 26.21 25.69
N PRO A 120 -2.70 27.19 26.05
CA PRO A 120 -3.89 26.93 26.86
C PRO A 120 -4.81 25.86 26.26
N GLU A 121 -4.98 25.85 24.94
CA GLU A 121 -5.82 24.88 24.23
C GLU A 121 -5.27 23.46 24.36
N THR A 122 -3.97 23.27 24.10
CA THR A 122 -3.28 21.98 24.22
C THR A 122 -3.33 21.47 25.66
N THR A 123 -3.13 22.37 26.63
CA THR A 123 -3.22 22.07 28.06
C THR A 123 -4.62 21.56 28.39
N MET A 124 -5.64 22.31 27.98
CA MET A 124 -7.04 21.99 28.25
C MET A 124 -7.46 20.66 27.60
N GLU A 125 -7.05 20.40 26.37
CA GLU A 125 -7.32 19.11 25.71
C GLU A 125 -6.64 17.96 26.45
N THR A 126 -5.39 18.13 26.86
CA THR A 126 -4.67 17.12 27.65
C THR A 126 -5.40 16.82 28.97
N PHE A 127 -5.81 17.85 29.72
CA PHE A 127 -6.58 17.66 30.96
C PHE A 127 -7.92 16.95 30.72
N LYS A 128 -8.63 17.24 29.62
CA LYS A 128 -9.88 16.53 29.27
C LYS A 128 -9.64 15.03 29.08
N PHE A 129 -8.51 14.64 28.48
CA PHE A 129 -8.16 13.23 28.33
C PHE A 129 -7.76 12.60 29.67
N ILE A 130 -6.92 13.26 30.46
CA ILE A 130 -6.54 12.78 31.80
C ILE A 130 -7.78 12.58 32.68
N TYR A 131 -8.76 13.48 32.61
CA TYR A 131 -9.98 13.39 33.41
C TYR A 131 -10.89 12.20 33.02
N ARG A 132 -10.71 11.60 31.84
CA ARG A 132 -11.43 10.37 31.46
C ARG A 132 -10.86 9.12 32.13
N GLU A 133 -9.58 9.15 32.51
CA GLU A 133 -8.92 8.07 33.24
C GLU A 133 -9.28 8.12 34.72
N ALA A 134 -9.57 6.97 35.32
CA ALA A 134 -10.02 6.91 36.73
C ALA A 134 -9.01 7.55 37.69
N GLN A 135 -7.74 7.19 37.55
CA GLN A 135 -6.65 7.75 38.37
C GLN A 135 -6.42 9.24 38.06
N GLY A 136 -6.49 9.64 36.78
CA GLY A 136 -6.33 11.03 36.39
C GLY A 136 -7.43 11.93 36.96
N LYS A 137 -8.68 11.46 36.92
CA LYS A 137 -9.83 12.12 37.54
C LYS A 137 -9.64 12.29 39.05
N GLU A 138 -9.19 11.25 39.74
CA GLU A 138 -8.93 11.29 41.18
C GLU A 138 -7.88 12.35 41.51
N MET A 139 -6.73 12.32 40.83
CA MET A 139 -5.63 13.27 41.05
C MET A 139 -6.05 14.72 40.78
N ILE A 140 -6.72 14.99 39.65
CA ILE A 140 -7.22 16.34 39.33
C ILE A 140 -8.21 16.82 40.39
N THR A 141 -9.08 15.93 40.87
CA THR A 141 -10.05 16.25 41.93
C THR A 141 -9.34 16.62 43.22
N GLN A 142 -8.34 15.83 43.64
CA GLN A 142 -7.54 16.11 44.84
C GLN A 142 -6.82 17.47 44.75
N ILE A 143 -6.22 17.79 43.60
CA ILE A 143 -5.58 19.10 43.35
C ILE A 143 -6.61 20.24 43.48
N GLY A 144 -7.78 20.08 42.87
CA GLY A 144 -8.86 21.07 42.96
C GLY A 144 -9.38 21.26 44.39
N SER A 145 -9.60 20.17 45.12
CA SER A 145 -10.03 20.19 46.52
C SER A 145 -9.00 20.86 47.42
N TYR A 146 -7.71 20.57 47.25
CA TYR A 146 -6.63 21.25 47.97
C TYR A 146 -6.64 22.77 47.72
N GLY A 147 -6.73 23.20 46.44
CA GLY A 147 -6.79 24.61 46.10
C GLY A 147 -8.00 25.33 46.71
N PHE A 148 -9.15 24.65 46.73
CA PHE A 148 -10.35 25.17 47.40
C PHE A 148 -10.17 25.30 48.91
N MET A 149 -9.69 24.25 49.58
CA MET A 149 -9.54 24.22 51.05
C MET A 149 -8.49 25.22 51.54
N SER A 150 -7.34 25.32 50.86
CA SER A 150 -6.29 26.29 51.19
C SER A 150 -6.74 27.74 50.94
N GLY A 151 -7.57 27.98 49.93
CA GLY A 151 -8.22 29.28 49.73
C GLY A 151 -9.18 29.63 50.88
N GLN A 152 -10.07 28.69 51.23
CA GLN A 152 -11.04 28.88 52.32
C GLN A 152 -10.37 29.15 53.67
N LYS A 153 -9.28 28.44 54.00
CA LYS A 153 -8.54 28.66 55.25
C LYS A 153 -7.98 30.09 55.31
N ARG A 154 -7.27 30.52 54.25
CA ARG A 154 -6.70 31.88 54.17
C ARG A 154 -7.76 32.98 54.27
N ASP A 155 -8.89 32.81 53.58
CA ASP A 155 -9.98 33.80 53.61
C ASP A 155 -10.63 33.88 55.01
N ARG A 156 -10.76 32.74 55.70
CA ARG A 156 -11.29 32.70 57.08
C ARG A 156 -10.31 33.31 58.08
N GLU A 157 -9.03 33.00 57.99
CA GLU A 157 -7.99 33.61 58.83
C GLU A 157 -7.98 35.13 58.68
N ALA A 158 -8.04 35.65 57.45
CA ALA A 158 -8.12 37.08 57.19
C ALA A 158 -9.40 37.71 57.79
N THR A 159 -10.53 37.02 57.66
CA THR A 159 -11.81 37.48 58.23
C THR A 159 -11.76 37.51 59.76
N HIS A 160 -11.27 36.45 60.39
CA HIS A 160 -11.15 36.37 61.84
C HIS A 160 -10.19 37.42 62.39
N ALA A 161 -9.05 37.67 61.73
CA ALA A 161 -8.12 38.72 62.15
C ALA A 161 -8.77 40.11 62.21
N VAL A 162 -9.57 40.46 61.19
CA VAL A 162 -10.31 41.74 61.16
C VAL A 162 -11.40 41.79 62.23
N LEU A 163 -12.07 40.68 62.52
CA LEU A 163 -13.13 40.64 63.53
C LEU A 163 -12.57 40.74 64.95
N ILE A 164 -11.45 40.07 65.23
CA ILE A 164 -10.72 40.17 66.51
C ILE A 164 -10.28 41.62 66.78
N GLU A 165 -9.83 42.34 65.74
CA GLU A 165 -9.43 43.75 65.88
C GLU A 165 -10.62 44.66 66.23
N ARG A 166 -11.81 44.36 65.69
CA ARG A 166 -13.02 45.19 65.84
C ARG A 166 -13.84 44.86 67.07
N ASP A 167 -13.84 43.60 67.48
CA ASP A 167 -14.59 43.08 68.62
C ASP A 167 -13.67 42.17 69.47
N PRO A 168 -13.16 42.68 70.60
CA PRO A 168 -12.29 41.92 71.49
C PRO A 168 -12.93 40.67 72.10
N ASP A 169 -14.26 40.61 72.16
CA ASP A 169 -15.02 39.46 72.67
C ASP A 169 -15.45 38.50 71.54
N PHE A 170 -14.92 38.71 70.32
CA PHE A 170 -15.23 37.89 69.15
C PHE A 170 -14.96 36.40 69.40
N SER A 171 -15.95 35.58 69.03
CA SER A 171 -15.75 34.16 68.78
C SER A 171 -16.48 33.75 67.51
N ALA A 172 -15.87 32.82 66.76
CA ALA A 172 -16.46 32.31 65.53
C ALA A 172 -17.85 31.68 65.78
N GLU A 173 -18.01 30.98 66.89
CA GLU A 173 -19.28 30.34 67.27
C GLU A 173 -20.39 31.38 67.51
N ALA A 174 -20.12 32.46 68.25
CA ALA A 174 -21.11 33.51 68.51
C ALA A 174 -21.59 34.22 67.22
N TYR A 175 -20.71 34.31 66.22
CA TYR A 175 -21.01 34.88 64.90
C TYR A 175 -21.55 33.85 63.90
N GLY A 176 -21.68 32.57 64.28
CA GLY A 176 -22.10 31.49 63.39
C GLY A 176 -21.13 31.21 62.24
N LEU A 177 -19.86 31.59 62.40
CA LEU A 177 -18.80 31.34 61.41
C LEU A 177 -18.27 29.91 61.54
N ALA A 178 -17.96 29.31 60.39
CA ALA A 178 -17.29 28.03 60.37
C ALA A 178 -15.89 28.15 61.01
N PRO A 179 -15.45 27.16 61.81
CA PRO A 179 -14.13 27.19 62.42
C PRO A 179 -13.04 27.21 61.34
N ILE A 180 -11.90 27.81 61.67
CA ILE A 180 -10.69 27.72 60.86
C ILE A 180 -10.10 26.32 61.11
N PRO A 181 -9.80 25.54 60.06
CA PRO A 181 -9.07 24.28 60.22
C PRO A 181 -7.76 24.51 60.98
N GLU A 182 -7.48 23.68 62.00
CA GLU A 182 -6.27 23.81 62.83
C GLU A 182 -5.00 23.54 62.02
N GLU A 183 -5.05 22.58 61.10
CA GLU A 183 -3.94 22.20 60.24
C GLU A 183 -4.06 22.85 58.85
N GLU A 184 -2.91 23.17 58.25
CA GLU A 184 -2.84 23.56 56.84
C GLU A 184 -3.19 22.34 55.97
N PRO A 185 -4.05 22.47 54.96
CA PRO A 185 -4.29 21.38 54.01
C PRO A 185 -2.96 20.89 53.43
N GLU A 186 -2.74 19.58 53.42
CA GLU A 186 -1.53 19.03 52.81
C GLU A 186 -1.61 19.11 51.28
N PRO A 187 -0.56 19.59 50.60
CA PRO A 187 -0.52 19.61 49.15
C PRO A 187 -0.49 18.17 48.59
N PRO A 188 -1.27 17.85 47.55
CA PRO A 188 -1.30 16.51 46.95
C PRO A 188 -0.05 16.20 46.12
N PHE A 189 0.89 17.14 46.01
CA PHE A 189 2.18 16.97 45.36
C PHE A 189 3.30 17.41 46.31
N PRO A 190 4.45 16.70 46.30
CA PRO A 190 5.59 17.09 47.12
C PRO A 190 6.11 18.46 46.67
N LEU A 191 6.10 19.42 47.59
CA LEU A 191 6.76 20.72 47.39
C LEU A 191 8.27 20.48 47.53
N GLN A 192 9.00 20.56 46.43
CA GLN A 192 10.46 20.68 46.47
C GLN A 192 10.86 22.12 46.77
#